data_AF-A0A101MHU7-F1
#
_entry.id   AF-A0A101MHU7-F1
#
_cell.length_a   1.000
_cell.length_b   1.000
_cell.length_c   1.000
_cell.angle_alpha   90.00
_cell.angle_beta   90.00
_cell.angle_gamma   90.00
#
_symmetry.space_group_name_H-M   'P 1'
#
loop_
_entity.id
_entity.type
_entity.pdbx_description
1 polymer ?
#
loop_
_entity_poly.entity_id
_entity_poly.type
_entity_poly.pdbx_seq_one_letter_code
_entity_poly.pdbx_strand_id
1 'polypeptide(L)'
;MAAGTFDTSWMWHPSFREDSASTAGHFVHFRKNLNIVGEPPESLQIEITADTRYKLYINSRQVSFGPVKGDNNLWFYDEVDISPYLHPGNNQIGIHVLRFFSGTSYATSFPRLEAGGVRVATVVNDTLWSPQIQSSTLWETAIDSFTKLRIDQSEDDFLHIYEEASLFDAEGAISLHWVPAILLRRIDRIVMPGEAPPFMSFWARWRAYDQPSLDGKRCSLLHGSAYIALWRQ
;
A
#
# COMPACT_ATOMS: atom_id res chain seq x y z
N MET A 1 33.73 0.42 12.99
CA MET A 1 32.95 0.52 11.73
C MET A 1 31.79 -0.47 11.84
N ALA A 2 30.68 -0.06 12.44
CA ALA A 2 29.47 -0.89 12.41
C ALA A 2 28.95 -0.84 10.98
N ALA A 3 28.91 -1.99 10.30
CA ALA A 3 28.24 -2.10 9.02
C ALA A 3 26.76 -1.78 9.27
N GLY A 4 26.28 -0.64 8.76
CA GLY A 4 24.86 -0.32 8.79
C GLY A 4 24.09 -1.48 8.16
N THR A 5 23.10 -2.01 8.88
CA THR A 5 22.29 -3.13 8.39
C THR A 5 21.19 -2.51 7.54
N PHE A 6 21.45 -2.39 6.25
CA PHE A 6 20.47 -1.85 5.31
C PHE A 6 19.24 -2.77 5.28
N ASP A 7 18.08 -2.23 5.64
CA ASP A 7 16.81 -2.95 5.42
C ASP A 7 16.53 -2.96 3.91
N THR A 8 16.73 -4.13 3.29
CA THR A 8 16.46 -4.40 1.87
C THR A 8 15.18 -5.21 1.69
N SER A 9 14.30 -5.26 2.70
CA SER A 9 13.06 -6.06 2.66
C SER A 9 11.92 -5.37 1.91
N TRP A 10 12.09 -4.10 1.55
CA TRP A 10 11.09 -3.31 0.83
C TRP A 10 11.43 -3.21 -0.64
N MET A 11 10.42 -3.33 -1.50
CA MET A 11 10.53 -3.07 -2.93
C MET A 11 9.59 -1.96 -3.38
N TRP A 12 9.96 -1.29 -4.47
CA TRP A 12 9.14 -0.24 -5.06
C TRP A 12 9.40 -0.03 -6.56
N HIS A 13 8.64 0.87 -7.16
CA HIS A 13 8.81 1.30 -8.54
C HIS A 13 9.93 2.36 -8.65
N PRO A 14 10.92 2.19 -9.56
CA PRO A 14 12.12 3.03 -9.63
C PRO A 14 11.87 4.50 -9.97
N SER A 15 10.80 4.77 -10.72
CA SER A 15 10.48 6.11 -11.23
C SER A 15 9.22 6.70 -10.60
N PHE A 16 8.75 6.15 -9.49
CA PHE A 16 7.56 6.69 -8.81
C PHE A 16 7.86 8.07 -8.22
N ARG A 17 6.91 9.00 -8.38
CA ARG A 17 7.00 10.37 -7.87
C ARG A 17 5.67 10.80 -7.28
N GLU A 18 5.73 11.64 -6.25
CA GLU A 18 4.57 12.23 -5.57
C GLU A 18 4.42 13.71 -5.94
N ASP A 19 4.49 14.02 -7.23
CA ASP A 19 4.49 15.39 -7.75
C ASP A 19 3.20 15.76 -8.51
N SER A 20 2.24 14.84 -8.62
CA SER A 20 0.95 15.13 -9.26
C SER A 20 0.01 15.88 -8.30
N ALA A 21 -0.23 17.15 -8.58
CA ALA A 21 -1.18 17.98 -7.81
C ALA A 21 -2.66 17.70 -8.13
N SER A 22 -2.95 16.80 -9.08
CA SER A 22 -4.29 16.56 -9.61
C SER A 22 -4.93 15.25 -9.14
N THR A 23 -4.29 14.54 -8.20
CA THR A 23 -4.72 13.26 -7.68
C THR A 23 -4.39 13.14 -6.20
N ALA A 24 -5.17 12.36 -5.45
CA ALA A 24 -4.88 12.04 -4.04
C ALA A 24 -3.75 11.01 -3.87
N GLY A 25 -3.36 10.33 -4.96
CA GLY A 25 -2.37 9.27 -4.95
C GLY A 25 -2.37 8.46 -6.25
N HIS A 26 -1.68 7.33 -6.24
CA HIS A 26 -1.61 6.40 -7.37
C HIS A 26 -1.68 4.95 -6.93
N PHE A 27 -2.13 4.10 -7.86
CA PHE A 27 -1.92 2.66 -7.75
C PHE A 27 -0.58 2.27 -8.37
N VAL A 28 0.12 1.38 -7.69
CA VAL A 28 1.35 0.75 -8.17
C VAL A 28 1.15 -0.75 -8.09
N HIS A 29 1.21 -1.39 -9.24
CA HIS A 29 1.03 -2.82 -9.38
C HIS A 29 2.37 -3.52 -9.30
N PHE A 30 2.40 -4.68 -8.66
CA PHE A 30 3.54 -5.60 -8.60
C PHE A 30 3.07 -6.96 -9.06
N ARG A 31 3.90 -7.67 -9.80
CA ARG A 31 3.62 -9.06 -10.17
C ARG A 31 4.85 -9.95 -10.09
N LYS A 32 4.59 -11.21 -9.80
CA LYS A 32 5.58 -12.28 -9.75
C LYS A 32 4.98 -13.54 -10.35
N ASN A 33 5.65 -14.10 -11.36
CA ASN A 33 5.31 -15.40 -11.89
C ASN A 33 6.08 -16.48 -11.12
N LEU A 34 5.37 -17.55 -10.77
CA LEU A 34 5.87 -18.71 -10.05
C LEU A 34 5.55 -19.96 -10.86
N ASN A 35 6.53 -20.85 -11.03
CA ASN A 35 6.29 -22.14 -11.67
C ASN A 35 6.52 -23.25 -10.65
N ILE A 36 5.44 -23.94 -10.29
CA ILE A 36 5.44 -25.01 -9.29
C ILE A 36 5.55 -26.35 -10.01
N VAL A 37 6.64 -27.07 -9.76
CA VAL A 37 6.83 -28.43 -10.30
C VAL A 37 6.25 -29.43 -9.31
N GLY A 38 5.14 -30.08 -9.68
CA GLY A 38 4.40 -30.98 -8.80
C GLY A 38 3.33 -30.26 -8.00
N GLU A 39 2.98 -30.82 -6.84
CA GLU A 39 1.94 -30.26 -5.97
C GLU A 39 2.44 -29.03 -5.20
N PRO A 40 1.59 -28.01 -5.00
CA PRO A 40 1.90 -26.89 -4.11
C PRO A 40 2.06 -27.37 -2.65
N PRO A 41 2.75 -26.59 -1.80
CA PRO A 41 2.93 -26.94 -0.40
C PRO A 41 1.57 -26.91 0.31
N GLU A 42 1.39 -27.76 1.33
CA GLU A 42 0.13 -27.79 2.10
C GLU A 42 -0.18 -26.45 2.79
N SER A 43 0.86 -25.73 3.21
CA SER A 43 0.76 -24.41 3.83
C SER A 43 1.89 -23.53 3.30
N LEU A 44 1.56 -22.32 2.86
CA LEU A 44 2.52 -21.31 2.45
C LEU A 44 2.05 -19.96 2.97
N GLN A 45 2.48 -19.65 4.18
CA GLN A 45 2.15 -18.40 4.85
C GLN A 45 3.14 -17.32 4.47
N ILE A 46 2.59 -16.16 4.11
CA ILE A 46 3.36 -14.96 3.78
C ILE A 46 3.01 -13.83 4.74
N GLU A 47 4.02 -13.03 5.07
CA GLU A 47 3.86 -11.73 5.70
C GLU A 47 3.82 -10.68 4.60
N ILE A 48 2.82 -9.80 4.62
CA ILE A 48 2.72 -8.70 3.66
C ILE A 48 2.35 -7.40 4.36
N THR A 49 2.96 -6.32 3.89
CA THR A 49 2.61 -4.96 4.29
C THR A 49 2.93 -3.98 3.17
N ALA A 50 2.24 -2.85 3.13
CA ALA A 50 2.54 -1.77 2.21
C ALA A 50 2.33 -0.39 2.81
N ASP A 51 2.91 0.61 2.16
CA ASP A 51 2.66 2.03 2.38
C ASP A 51 2.01 2.63 1.12
N THR A 52 0.71 2.96 1.10
CA THR A 52 -0.19 3.09 2.26
C THR A 52 -1.14 1.91 2.46
N ARG A 53 -1.56 1.23 1.40
CA ARG A 53 -2.45 0.06 1.43
C ARG A 53 -2.14 -0.91 0.29
N TYR A 54 -2.49 -2.17 0.43
CA TYR A 54 -2.37 -3.19 -0.61
C TYR A 54 -3.66 -4.00 -0.80
N LYS A 55 -3.82 -4.57 -1.98
CA LYS A 55 -4.65 -5.75 -2.27
C LYS A 55 -3.74 -6.85 -2.84
N LEU A 56 -3.87 -8.06 -2.30
CA LEU A 56 -3.15 -9.25 -2.74
C LEU A 56 -4.04 -10.10 -3.63
N TYR A 57 -3.49 -10.51 -4.77
CA TYR A 57 -4.11 -11.39 -5.75
C TYR A 57 -3.23 -12.61 -6.01
N ILE A 58 -3.85 -13.78 -6.07
CA ILE A 58 -3.21 -15.02 -6.53
C ILE A 58 -4.06 -15.55 -7.66
N ASN A 59 -3.47 -15.74 -8.85
CA ASN A 59 -4.17 -16.22 -10.04
C ASN A 59 -5.45 -15.43 -10.35
N SER A 60 -5.35 -14.09 -10.32
CA SER A 60 -6.47 -13.13 -10.51
C SER A 60 -7.56 -13.15 -9.43
N ARG A 61 -7.46 -13.97 -8.39
CA ARG A 61 -8.39 -13.99 -7.26
C ARG A 61 -7.85 -13.12 -6.13
N GLN A 62 -8.65 -12.16 -5.65
CA GLN A 62 -8.30 -11.37 -4.47
C GLN A 62 -8.29 -12.29 -3.23
N VAL A 63 -7.16 -12.30 -2.52
CA VAL A 63 -6.94 -13.14 -1.33
C VAL A 63 -7.03 -12.33 -0.05
N SER A 64 -6.41 -11.15 -0.03
CA SER A 64 -6.32 -10.30 1.17
C SER A 64 -6.20 -8.82 0.78
N PHE A 65 -6.51 -7.94 1.73
CA PHE A 65 -6.31 -6.50 1.61
C PHE A 65 -5.85 -5.94 2.97
N GLY A 66 -5.04 -4.90 2.93
CA GLY A 66 -4.40 -4.38 4.13
C GLY A 66 -3.45 -3.22 3.85
N PRO A 67 -2.42 -3.00 4.69
CA PRO A 67 -2.43 -3.45 6.08
C PRO A 67 -3.51 -2.69 6.87
N VAL A 68 -3.88 -3.19 8.03
CA VAL A 68 -4.69 -2.41 8.98
C VAL A 68 -4.00 -1.07 9.24
N LYS A 69 -4.80 0.01 9.32
CA LYS A 69 -4.27 1.35 9.57
C LYS A 69 -3.54 1.36 10.92
N GLY A 70 -2.23 1.56 10.87
CA GLY A 70 -1.43 1.82 12.06
C GLY A 70 -1.29 3.30 12.35
N ASP A 71 -0.44 3.62 13.32
CA ASP A 71 -0.05 4.98 13.66
C ASP A 71 1.46 5.18 13.41
N ASN A 72 2.01 6.32 13.83
CA ASN A 72 3.43 6.64 13.64
C ASN A 72 4.38 5.74 14.46
N ASN A 73 3.87 5.05 15.48
CA ASN A 73 4.63 4.20 16.40
C ASN A 73 4.36 2.70 16.18
N LEU A 74 3.25 2.34 15.54
CA LEU A 74 2.85 0.97 15.25
C LEU A 74 2.71 0.72 13.75
N TRP A 75 3.56 -0.18 13.25
CA TRP A 75 3.49 -0.74 11.92
C TRP A 75 2.88 -2.14 11.96
N PHE A 76 1.80 -2.36 11.21
CA PHE A 76 1.15 -3.67 11.10
C PHE A 76 1.54 -4.36 9.80
N TYR A 77 1.64 -5.67 9.83
CA TYR A 77 1.70 -6.56 8.68
C TYR A 77 0.64 -7.64 8.84
N ASP A 78 0.22 -8.21 7.73
CA ASP A 78 -0.76 -9.29 7.71
C ASP A 78 -0.06 -10.61 7.39
N GLU A 79 -0.44 -11.67 8.09
CA GLU A 79 -0.05 -13.05 7.78
C GLU A 79 -1.19 -13.73 6.99
N VAL A 80 -0.87 -14.25 5.81
CA VAL A 80 -1.85 -14.81 4.89
C VAL A 80 -1.34 -16.14 4.34
N ASP A 81 -2.16 -17.20 4.43
CA ASP A 81 -1.86 -18.46 3.75
C ASP A 81 -2.32 -18.39 2.28
N ILE A 82 -1.36 -18.51 1.37
CA ILE A 82 -1.61 -18.48 -0.07
C ILE A 82 -1.68 -19.88 -0.70
N SER A 83 -1.38 -20.95 0.04
CA SER A 83 -1.41 -22.33 -0.49
C SER A 83 -2.75 -22.71 -1.14
N PRO A 84 -3.94 -22.30 -0.64
CA PRO A 84 -5.21 -22.74 -1.22
C PRO A 84 -5.51 -22.14 -2.60
N TYR A 85 -4.72 -21.17 -3.03
CA TYR A 85 -4.89 -20.44 -4.28
C TYR A 85 -3.87 -20.84 -5.35
N LEU A 86 -2.90 -21.68 -4.98
CA LEU A 86 -1.85 -22.17 -5.85
C LEU A 86 -2.24 -23.49 -6.50
N HIS A 87 -1.70 -23.74 -7.69
CA HIS A 87 -1.87 -25.00 -8.40
C HIS A 87 -0.56 -25.46 -9.04
N PRO A 88 -0.43 -26.73 -9.45
CA PRO A 88 0.71 -27.18 -10.25
C PRO A 88 0.88 -26.33 -11.53
N GLY A 89 2.13 -26.02 -11.88
CA GLY A 89 2.49 -25.21 -13.04
C GLY A 89 2.56 -23.70 -12.77
N ASN A 90 2.13 -22.91 -13.75
CA ASN A 90 2.30 -21.45 -13.73
C ASN A 90 1.25 -20.77 -12.84
N ASN A 91 1.73 -20.05 -11.84
CA ASN A 91 0.93 -19.19 -10.97
C ASN A 91 1.41 -17.75 -11.09
N GLN A 92 0.52 -16.81 -10.82
CA GLN A 92 0.85 -15.39 -10.77
C GLN A 92 0.41 -14.80 -9.43
N ILE A 93 1.34 -14.14 -8.76
CA ILE A 93 1.07 -13.28 -7.62
C ILE A 93 0.99 -11.85 -8.12
N GLY A 94 -0.07 -11.15 -7.75
CA GLY A 94 -0.27 -9.73 -7.99
C GLY A 94 -0.42 -8.98 -6.67
N ILE A 95 0.22 -7.83 -6.53
CA ILE A 95 0.02 -6.93 -5.39
C ILE A 95 -0.29 -5.55 -5.93
N HIS A 96 -1.48 -5.04 -5.62
CA HIS A 96 -1.88 -3.69 -6.01
C HIS A 96 -1.71 -2.79 -4.80
N VAL A 97 -0.74 -1.87 -4.85
CA VAL A 97 -0.46 -0.94 -3.76
C VAL A 97 -1.12 0.39 -4.07
N LEU A 98 -1.96 0.85 -3.17
CA LEU A 98 -2.49 2.20 -3.18
C LEU A 98 -1.56 3.07 -2.34
N ARG A 99 -0.91 4.03 -3.00
CA ARG A 99 -0.04 5.03 -2.38
C ARG A 99 -0.74 6.38 -2.37
N PHE A 100 -1.26 6.78 -1.22
CA PHE A 100 -1.71 8.14 -0.99
C PHE A 100 -0.52 9.09 -0.82
N PHE A 101 -0.64 10.29 -1.37
CA PHE A 101 0.38 11.31 -1.23
C PHE A 101 0.37 11.96 0.14
N SER A 102 1.55 12.37 0.59
CA SER A 102 1.66 13.14 1.84
C SER A 102 1.26 14.60 1.63
N GLY A 103 0.68 15.23 2.65
CA GLY A 103 0.41 16.67 2.64
C GLY A 103 -0.83 17.13 1.88
N THR A 104 -1.71 16.22 1.43
CA THR A 104 -3.01 16.56 0.85
C THR A 104 -4.11 16.60 1.91
N SER A 105 -5.09 17.50 1.76
CA SER A 105 -6.34 17.46 2.55
C SER A 105 -7.26 16.31 2.11
N TYR A 106 -7.12 15.89 0.86
CA TYR A 106 -7.86 14.78 0.25
C TYR A 106 -7.28 13.44 0.69
N ALA A 107 -8.15 12.50 1.06
CA ALA A 107 -7.79 11.13 1.45
C ALA A 107 -6.68 11.06 2.52
N THR A 108 -6.77 11.88 3.58
CA THR A 108 -5.71 12.03 4.60
C THR A 108 -5.21 10.67 5.11
N SER A 109 -4.03 10.31 4.63
CA SER A 109 -3.28 9.14 5.06
C SER A 109 -2.03 9.59 5.78
N PHE A 110 -1.45 8.68 6.56
CA PHE A 110 -0.15 8.90 7.18
C PHE A 110 0.87 8.00 6.45
N PRO A 111 1.40 8.44 5.30
CA PRO A 111 2.67 7.96 4.79
C PRO A 111 3.71 7.85 5.89
N ARG A 112 4.37 6.71 5.98
CA ARG A 112 5.39 6.43 7.00
C ARG A 112 6.77 6.26 6.39
N LEU A 113 6.84 5.82 5.15
CA LEU A 113 8.06 5.80 4.34
C LEU A 113 8.19 7.11 3.54
N GLU A 114 9.44 7.54 3.32
CA GLU A 114 9.78 8.72 2.49
C GLU A 114 9.39 8.52 1.02
N ALA A 115 9.34 7.26 0.57
CA ALA A 115 8.76 6.84 -0.69
C ALA A 115 7.69 5.77 -0.41
N GLY A 116 6.75 5.52 -1.32
CA GLY A 116 5.87 4.35 -1.21
C GLY A 116 6.67 3.04 -1.11
N GLY A 117 6.03 1.96 -0.68
CA GLY A 117 6.74 0.69 -0.51
C GLY A 117 5.81 -0.50 -0.31
N VAL A 118 6.26 -1.67 -0.72
CA VAL A 118 5.67 -2.96 -0.32
C VAL A 118 6.74 -3.91 0.17
N ARG A 119 6.43 -4.65 1.23
CA ARG A 119 7.23 -5.76 1.72
C ARG A 119 6.38 -7.01 1.71
N VAL A 120 6.93 -8.07 1.14
CA VAL A 120 6.39 -9.42 1.21
C VAL A 120 7.53 -10.40 1.56
N ALA A 121 7.26 -11.34 2.43
CA ALA A 121 8.18 -12.40 2.82
C ALA A 121 7.40 -13.66 3.20
N THR A 122 8.04 -14.82 3.22
CA THR A 122 7.47 -16.02 3.84
C THR A 122 7.62 -15.93 5.36
N VAL A 123 6.63 -16.42 6.10
CA VAL A 123 6.73 -16.53 7.57
C VAL A 123 7.84 -17.51 7.95
N VAL A 124 7.94 -18.62 7.20
CA VAL A 124 9.00 -19.61 7.36
C VAL A 124 10.09 -19.35 6.32
N ASN A 125 11.32 -19.14 6.79
CA ASN A 125 12.47 -18.93 5.91
C ASN A 125 13.03 -20.28 5.42
N ASP A 126 12.41 -20.83 4.39
CA ASP A 126 12.91 -22.00 3.67
C ASP A 126 13.70 -21.63 2.40
N THR A 127 14.49 -22.57 1.88
CA THR A 127 15.38 -22.31 0.73
C THR A 127 14.67 -22.36 -0.63
N LEU A 128 13.45 -22.86 -0.69
CA LEU A 128 12.69 -23.08 -1.92
C LEU A 128 11.73 -21.91 -2.20
N TRP A 129 10.85 -21.58 -1.27
CA TRP A 129 9.77 -20.61 -1.40
C TRP A 129 10.19 -19.20 -1.04
N SER A 130 11.00 -19.01 0.03
CA SER A 130 11.39 -17.67 0.47
C SER A 130 12.02 -16.84 -0.65
N PRO A 131 13.01 -17.36 -1.44
CA PRO A 131 13.60 -16.59 -2.53
C PRO A 131 12.64 -16.28 -3.69
N GLN A 132 11.59 -17.08 -3.86
CA GLN A 132 10.60 -16.91 -4.91
C GLN A 132 9.53 -15.87 -4.55
N ILE A 133 9.19 -15.77 -3.26
CA ILE A 133 8.13 -14.91 -2.74
C ILE A 133 8.65 -13.58 -2.24
N GLN A 134 9.80 -13.54 -1.57
CA GLN A 134 10.28 -12.33 -0.89
C GLN A 134 10.43 -11.13 -1.84
N SER A 135 10.29 -9.93 -1.28
CA SER A 135 10.59 -8.68 -1.96
C SER A 135 11.96 -8.76 -2.61
N SER A 136 12.02 -8.52 -3.91
CA SER A 136 13.25 -8.62 -4.68
C SER A 136 13.15 -7.86 -6.00
N THR A 137 14.28 -7.67 -6.66
CA THR A 137 14.33 -7.12 -8.02
C THR A 137 13.79 -8.08 -9.09
N LEU A 138 13.43 -9.31 -8.70
CA LEU A 138 12.81 -10.30 -9.58
C LEU A 138 11.29 -10.11 -9.70
N TRP A 139 10.73 -9.12 -9.00
CA TRP A 139 9.37 -8.66 -9.19
C TRP A 139 9.32 -7.63 -10.32
N GLU A 140 8.24 -7.66 -11.09
CA GLU A 140 7.92 -6.58 -12.02
C GLU A 140 6.93 -5.64 -11.36
N THR A 141 6.99 -4.36 -11.71
CA THR A 141 6.12 -3.32 -11.19
C THR A 141 5.72 -2.34 -12.29
N ALA A 142 4.53 -1.76 -12.17
CA ALA A 142 4.01 -0.75 -13.07
C ALA A 142 3.20 0.29 -12.29
N ILE A 143 3.32 1.55 -12.67
CA ILE A 143 2.43 2.61 -12.18
C ILE A 143 1.13 2.54 -12.98
N ASP A 144 -0.01 2.62 -12.29
CA ASP A 144 -1.31 2.69 -12.92
C ASP A 144 -1.56 4.10 -13.46
N SER A 145 -1.57 4.21 -14.79
CA SER A 145 -1.91 5.43 -15.53
C SER A 145 -3.38 5.47 -15.96
N PHE A 146 -4.15 4.40 -15.71
CA PHE A 146 -5.54 4.24 -16.13
C PHE A 146 -6.53 4.68 -15.06
N THR A 147 -6.10 4.65 -13.80
CA THR A 147 -6.93 5.01 -12.64
C THR A 147 -6.47 6.32 -12.03
N LYS A 148 -7.38 7.29 -11.93
CA LYS A 148 -7.17 8.57 -11.27
C LYS A 148 -8.00 8.67 -10.00
N LEU A 149 -7.37 9.06 -8.89
CA LEU A 149 -8.06 9.35 -7.64
C LEU A 149 -8.47 10.82 -7.66
N ARG A 150 -9.77 11.06 -7.83
CA ARG A 150 -10.30 12.41 -7.98
C ARG A 150 -10.17 13.22 -6.68
N ILE A 151 -10.00 14.53 -6.85
CA ILE A 151 -9.89 15.53 -5.78
C ILE A 151 -10.72 16.79 -6.11
N ASP A 152 -11.61 16.67 -7.09
CA ASP A 152 -12.38 17.78 -7.69
C ASP A 152 -13.86 17.74 -7.30
N GLN A 153 -14.28 16.83 -6.42
CA GLN A 153 -15.63 16.76 -5.86
C GLN A 153 -15.70 17.47 -4.51
N SER A 154 -16.83 18.13 -4.24
CA SER A 154 -17.09 18.75 -2.93
C SER A 154 -17.07 17.75 -1.77
N GLU A 155 -17.35 16.48 -2.06
CA GLU A 155 -17.37 15.36 -1.13
C GLU A 155 -15.99 14.70 -0.95
N ASP A 156 -14.98 15.08 -1.75
CA ASP A 156 -13.59 14.61 -1.56
C ASP A 156 -12.97 15.16 -0.28
N ASP A 157 -13.59 16.21 0.29
CA ASP A 157 -13.36 16.64 1.65
C ASP A 157 -13.92 15.58 2.62
N PHE A 158 -13.02 14.75 3.15
CA PHE A 158 -13.23 13.76 4.21
C PHE A 158 -13.86 12.40 3.80
N LEU A 159 -13.08 11.32 4.05
CA LEU A 159 -13.39 9.88 3.97
C LEU A 159 -13.94 9.30 2.64
N HIS A 160 -14.28 10.11 1.64
CA HIS A 160 -14.67 9.63 0.32
C HIS A 160 -13.50 9.76 -0.65
N ILE A 161 -13.32 8.72 -1.47
CA ILE A 161 -12.29 8.66 -2.51
C ILE A 161 -13.00 8.13 -3.74
N TYR A 162 -13.09 8.96 -4.79
CA TYR A 162 -13.64 8.53 -6.07
C TYR A 162 -12.51 8.10 -7.01
N GLU A 163 -12.75 7.00 -7.70
CA GLU A 163 -11.86 6.45 -8.71
C GLU A 163 -12.48 6.74 -10.09
N GLU A 164 -11.71 7.38 -10.97
CA GLU A 164 -11.99 7.47 -12.39
C GLU A 164 -11.10 6.47 -13.13
N ALA A 165 -11.72 5.49 -13.78
CA ALA A 165 -11.01 4.48 -14.57
C ALA A 165 -11.22 4.76 -16.07
N SER A 166 -10.12 4.73 -16.82
CA SER A 166 -10.12 4.88 -18.27
C SER A 166 -9.66 3.58 -18.95
N LEU A 167 -10.13 3.38 -20.18
CA LEU A 167 -9.65 2.28 -21.03
C LEU A 167 -8.26 2.57 -21.65
N PHE A 168 -7.87 3.83 -21.68
CA PHE A 168 -6.62 4.31 -22.23
C PHE A 168 -5.95 5.25 -21.23
N ASP A 169 -4.61 5.25 -21.18
CA ASP A 169 -3.89 6.29 -20.44
C ASP A 169 -3.88 7.63 -21.21
N ALA A 170 -3.23 8.64 -20.64
CA ALA A 170 -3.15 9.98 -21.22
C ALA A 170 -2.45 10.00 -22.59
N GLU A 171 -1.56 9.04 -22.84
CA GLU A 171 -0.81 8.85 -24.08
C GLU A 171 -1.51 7.91 -25.07
N GLY A 172 -2.64 7.31 -24.70
CA GLY A 172 -3.42 6.39 -25.52
C GLY A 172 -2.98 4.92 -25.46
N ALA A 173 -2.11 4.55 -24.52
CA ALA A 173 -1.74 3.16 -24.28
C ALA A 173 -2.90 2.36 -23.69
N ILE A 174 -2.90 1.05 -23.92
CA ILE A 174 -3.96 0.11 -23.50
C ILE A 174 -3.48 -0.92 -22.46
N SER A 175 -2.21 -0.83 -22.05
CA SER A 175 -1.60 -1.77 -21.12
C SER A 175 -0.57 -1.10 -20.24
N LEU A 176 -0.44 -1.58 -19.00
CA LEU A 176 0.59 -1.15 -18.06
C LEU A 176 2.00 -1.39 -18.59
N HIS A 177 2.88 -0.40 -18.40
CA HIS A 177 4.30 -0.52 -18.68
C HIS A 177 5.04 -1.13 -17.49
N TRP A 178 5.41 -2.41 -17.61
CA TRP A 178 6.08 -3.16 -16.55
C TRP A 178 7.60 -3.00 -16.59
N VAL A 179 8.19 -2.71 -15.43
CA VAL A 179 9.64 -2.60 -15.23
C VAL A 179 10.06 -3.44 -14.02
N PRO A 180 11.34 -3.86 -13.91
CA PRO A 180 11.82 -4.50 -12.69
C PRO A 180 11.67 -3.60 -11.47
N ALA A 181 11.22 -4.16 -10.35
CA ALA A 181 11.17 -3.46 -9.08
C ALA A 181 12.58 -3.21 -8.54
N ILE A 182 12.73 -2.14 -7.75
CA ILE A 182 13.96 -1.87 -7.01
C ILE A 182 13.77 -2.20 -5.54
N LEU A 183 14.84 -2.65 -4.89
CA LEU A 183 14.86 -2.72 -3.44
C LEU A 183 15.13 -1.33 -2.87
N LEU A 184 14.25 -0.88 -1.97
CA LEU A 184 14.47 0.33 -1.22
C LEU A 184 15.58 0.06 -0.21
N ARG A 185 16.67 0.84 -0.30
CA ARG A 185 17.69 0.85 0.73
C ARG A 185 17.23 1.82 1.79
N ARG A 186 16.79 1.33 2.95
CA ARG A 186 16.61 2.22 4.10
C ARG A 186 18.00 2.73 4.49
N ILE A 187 18.27 4.00 4.23
CA ILE A 187 19.35 4.70 4.93
C ILE A 187 18.87 4.74 6.37
N ASP A 188 19.57 4.05 7.28
CA ASP A 188 19.35 4.21 8.71
C ASP A 188 19.25 5.71 8.97
N ARG A 189 18.12 6.20 9.52
CA ARG A 189 18.11 7.55 10.07
C ARG A 189 19.28 7.60 11.02
N ILE A 190 20.33 8.36 10.67
CA ILE A 190 21.46 8.59 11.56
C ILE A 190 20.87 9.34 12.74
N VAL A 191 20.56 8.64 13.83
CA VAL A 191 20.38 9.27 15.13
C VAL A 191 21.78 9.74 15.51
N MET A 192 22.06 11.02 15.28
CA MET A 192 23.31 11.62 15.70
C MET A 192 23.40 11.48 17.23
N PRO A 193 24.50 10.94 17.79
CA PRO A 193 24.65 10.78 19.23
C PRO A 193 24.76 12.17 19.85
N GLY A 194 23.67 12.62 20.50
CA GLY A 194 23.67 13.87 21.28
C GLY A 194 22.51 14.83 21.03
N GLU A 195 21.68 14.62 20.00
CA GLU A 195 20.42 15.36 19.87
C GLU A 195 19.28 14.58 20.54
N ALA A 196 18.79 15.11 21.65
CA ALA A 196 17.50 14.71 22.17
C ALA A 196 16.43 14.97 21.09
N PRO A 197 15.49 14.04 20.87
CA PRO A 197 14.42 14.25 19.90
C PRO A 197 13.63 15.53 20.23
N PRO A 198 13.18 16.32 19.23
CA PRO A 198 12.53 17.62 19.42
C PRO A 198 11.10 17.54 20.01
N PHE A 199 10.79 16.55 20.83
CA PHE A 199 9.46 16.30 21.38
C PHE A 199 9.49 15.86 22.85
N MET A 200 10.25 16.60 23.66
CA MET A 200 10.01 16.71 25.11
C MET A 200 9.83 18.18 25.50
N SER A 201 8.77 18.82 25.01
CA SER A 201 8.34 20.12 25.53
C SER A 201 6.88 20.44 25.19
N PHE A 202 5.96 19.49 25.36
CA PHE A 202 4.51 19.80 25.42
C PHE A 202 3.73 18.93 26.42
N TRP A 203 4.39 18.51 27.51
CA TRP A 203 3.71 18.00 28.70
C TRP A 203 3.78 19.03 29.83
N ALA A 204 3.02 20.11 29.67
CA ALA A 204 2.47 20.85 30.80
C ALA A 204 1.18 21.54 30.36
N ARG A 205 0.07 21.09 30.97
CA ARG A 205 -1.25 21.73 31.04
C ARG A 205 -2.30 21.23 30.02
N TRP A 206 -2.82 20.05 30.29
CA TRP A 206 -4.25 19.75 30.08
C TRP A 206 -4.83 19.21 31.39
N ARG A 207 -5.59 20.05 32.10
CA ARG A 207 -6.54 19.63 33.12
C ARG A 207 -7.80 20.46 32.92
N ALA A 208 -8.91 19.74 32.73
CA ALA A 208 -10.31 20.16 32.72
C ALA A 208 -10.79 21.01 31.53
N TYR A 209 -11.74 20.50 30.75
CA TYR A 209 -13.16 20.81 30.98
C TYR A 209 -14.11 19.87 30.20
N ASP A 210 -15.29 19.71 30.79
CA ASP A 210 -16.42 18.82 30.49
C ASP A 210 -17.13 19.00 29.12
N GLN A 211 -17.87 17.94 28.75
CA GLN A 211 -18.98 17.84 27.76
C GLN A 211 -20.25 18.66 28.19
N PRO A 212 -21.42 18.62 27.49
CA PRO A 212 -21.78 18.59 26.04
C PRO A 212 -22.96 19.56 25.69
N SER A 213 -23.39 19.69 24.42
CA SER A 213 -24.81 20.02 24.08
C SER A 213 -25.22 19.67 22.64
N LEU A 214 -26.52 19.35 22.50
CA LEU A 214 -27.29 18.82 21.35
C LEU A 214 -27.75 19.86 20.32
N ASP A 215 -28.07 19.38 19.11
CA ASP A 215 -29.09 19.79 18.10
C ASP A 215 -28.50 19.55 16.69
N GLY A 216 -29.11 18.93 15.67
CA GLY A 216 -30.51 18.65 15.33
C GLY A 216 -30.76 19.15 13.89
N LYS A 217 -30.93 18.24 12.89
CA LYS A 217 -31.92 18.31 11.77
C LYS A 217 -31.56 17.50 10.50
N ARG A 218 -32.49 16.59 10.20
CA ARG A 218 -33.15 16.17 8.94
C ARG A 218 -32.39 15.90 7.63
N CYS A 219 -32.83 14.78 7.06
CA CYS A 219 -32.55 14.13 5.79
C CYS A 219 -33.48 14.65 4.67
N SER A 220 -32.99 14.66 3.42
CA SER A 220 -33.82 14.64 2.21
C SER A 220 -33.09 13.90 1.09
N LEU A 221 -33.79 12.92 0.51
CA LEU A 221 -33.44 12.14 -0.69
C LEU A 221 -33.38 13.01 -1.94
N LEU A 222 -32.60 12.59 -2.97
CA LEU A 222 -33.02 12.50 -4.38
C LEU A 222 -31.90 11.88 -5.25
N HIS A 223 -32.27 10.80 -5.97
CA HIS A 223 -31.82 10.31 -7.29
C HIS A 223 -30.33 10.09 -7.65
N GLY A 224 -29.96 8.80 -7.77
CA GLY A 224 -29.81 8.18 -9.09
C GLY A 224 -28.49 8.37 -9.84
N SER A 225 -27.47 7.60 -9.49
CA SER A 225 -26.50 7.03 -10.44
C SER A 225 -25.83 5.80 -9.81
N ALA A 226 -25.53 4.79 -10.62
CA ALA A 226 -24.95 3.54 -10.14
C ALA A 226 -23.45 3.75 -9.85
N TYR A 227 -23.06 3.62 -8.59
CA TYR A 227 -21.68 3.66 -8.12
C TYR A 227 -21.24 2.24 -7.78
N ILE A 228 -20.13 1.77 -8.38
CA ILE A 228 -19.47 0.55 -7.92
C ILE A 228 -18.36 0.97 -6.96
N ALA A 229 -18.67 0.95 -5.67
CA ALA A 229 -17.69 1.09 -4.61
C ALA A 229 -16.96 -0.27 -4.43
N LEU A 230 -15.81 -0.45 -5.10
CA LEU A 230 -14.98 -1.67 -5.00
C LEU A 230 -14.07 -1.69 -3.74
N TRP A 231 -14.29 -0.76 -2.80
CA TRP A 231 -13.52 -0.61 -1.56
C TRP A 231 -14.38 -0.31 -0.32
N ARG A 232 -15.60 -0.86 -0.24
CA ARG A 232 -16.30 -1.00 1.04
C ARG A 232 -15.91 -2.34 1.68
N GLN A 233 -15.75 -2.28 3.01
CA GLN A 233 -15.39 -3.35 3.95
C GLN A 233 -16.15 -4.66 3.73
#